data_AF-A0A951HBK3-F1
#
_entry.id   AF-A0A951HBK3-F1
#
_cell.length_a   1.000
_cell.length_b   1.000
_cell.length_c   1.000
_cell.angle_alpha   90.00
_cell.angle_beta   90.00
_cell.angle_gamma   90.00
#
_symmetry.space_group_name_H-M   'P 1'
#
loop_
_entity.id
_entity.type
_entity.pdbx_description
1 polymer ?
#
loop_
_entity_poly.entity_id
_entity_poly.type
_entity_poly.pdbx_seq_one_letter_code
_entity_poly.pdbx_strand_id
1 'polypeptide(L)'
;MSDLAAPNPTTNEARPLEDLEHWEEFLQQRYPQSARDSNAENSSTFKPQKAETTFRDYRAEARPSVKEFYRLNHTYQTFDFVQQKKREYLSLDKRKMGIWEAMEYLNTLVDDSDPDTDLSQIEHLLQAAEAIRQDVHPRWFILTGLIHDLGKILCLWGEPQWAVVGDTFPVGCAYSEKVVFPEFFALNPDAQTKKYQTPCGVYEAGCGLDNVHLSWGHDEYLYHVVKDYLPTEALYMIRYHSFYAAHKEGAYTQLMDDQDQQMFAAVRQFNPYDLYSKSEERPDVVALKPFYQELIAEYFPPVLQW
;
A
#
# COMPACT_ATOMS: atom_id res chain seq x y z
N MET A 1 -16.52 -31.16 7.48
CA MET A 1 -15.21 -30.69 7.98
C MET A 1 -15.44 -29.28 8.44
N SER A 2 -15.10 -29.01 9.70
CA SER A 2 -15.53 -27.83 10.47
C SER A 2 -15.01 -26.53 9.85
N ASP A 3 -15.92 -25.65 9.42
CA ASP A 3 -15.66 -24.23 9.19
C ASP A 3 -15.23 -23.59 10.52
N LEU A 4 -13.93 -23.56 10.78
CA LEU A 4 -13.37 -22.66 11.77
C LEU A 4 -13.22 -21.30 11.10
N ALA A 5 -14.31 -20.53 11.07
CA ALA A 5 -14.21 -19.10 10.88
C ALA A 5 -13.18 -18.56 11.89
N ALA A 6 -12.22 -17.78 11.42
CA ALA A 6 -11.26 -17.13 12.30
C ALA A 6 -12.04 -16.35 13.39
N PRO A 7 -11.65 -16.44 14.67
CA PRO A 7 -12.31 -15.70 15.72
C PRO A 7 -12.28 -14.21 15.40
N ASN A 8 -13.39 -13.49 15.70
CA ASN A 8 -13.42 -12.04 15.55
C ASN A 8 -12.26 -11.45 16.38
N PRO A 9 -11.41 -10.60 15.77
CA PRO A 9 -10.30 -9.99 16.48
C PRO A 9 -10.81 -9.22 17.69
N THR A 10 -10.09 -9.30 18.81
CA THR A 10 -10.30 -8.42 19.96
C THR A 10 -10.10 -6.96 19.53
N THR A 11 -10.63 -5.98 20.28
CA THR A 11 -10.47 -4.55 19.96
C THR A 11 -9.01 -4.13 19.77
N ASN A 12 -8.09 -4.77 20.50
CA ASN A 12 -6.65 -4.54 20.40
C ASN A 12 -6.02 -5.18 19.14
N GLU A 13 -6.60 -6.28 18.64
CA GLU A 13 -6.18 -6.93 17.39
C GLU A 13 -6.74 -6.24 16.14
N ALA A 14 -7.82 -5.47 16.27
CA ALA A 14 -8.42 -4.74 15.16
C ALA A 14 -7.66 -3.43 14.83
N ARG A 15 -7.10 -2.76 15.85
CA ARG A 15 -6.34 -1.51 15.73
C ARG A 15 -5.05 -1.57 16.56
N PRO A 16 -4.07 -2.40 16.16
CA PRO A 16 -2.79 -2.49 16.87
C PRO A 16 -1.92 -1.24 16.69
N LEU A 17 -2.18 -0.43 15.65
CA LEU A 17 -1.56 0.88 15.47
C LEU A 17 -2.50 1.96 16.03
N GLU A 18 -2.02 2.67 17.04
CA GLU A 18 -2.65 3.89 17.55
C GLU A 18 -2.71 4.97 16.45
N ASP A 19 -1.65 5.06 15.64
CA ASP A 19 -1.51 5.95 14.50
C ASP A 19 -0.84 5.22 13.31
N LEU A 20 -1.36 5.43 12.10
CA LEU A 20 -0.76 4.94 10.85
C LEU A 20 0.62 5.56 10.59
N GLU A 21 0.89 6.78 11.06
CA GLU A 21 2.20 7.43 10.94
C GLU A 21 3.31 6.57 11.57
N HIS A 22 3.02 5.84 12.64
CA HIS A 22 4.00 4.92 13.27
C HIS A 22 4.48 3.82 12.32
N TRP A 23 3.60 3.32 11.46
CA TRP A 23 3.96 2.33 10.44
C TRP A 23 4.78 2.99 9.32
N GLU A 24 4.40 4.18 8.90
CA GLU A 24 5.07 4.92 7.84
C GLU A 24 6.50 5.36 8.23
N GLU A 25 6.69 5.84 9.46
CA GLU A 25 8.02 6.14 10.02
C GLU A 25 8.91 4.90 10.03
N PHE A 26 8.34 3.74 10.37
CA PHE A 26 9.07 2.48 10.34
C PHE A 26 9.49 2.10 8.92
N LEU A 27 8.65 2.33 7.90
CA LEU A 27 9.03 2.11 6.50
C LEU A 27 10.17 3.02 6.05
N GLN A 28 10.12 4.31 6.41
CA GLN A 28 11.21 5.26 6.10
C GLN A 28 12.53 4.84 6.72
N GLN A 29 12.49 4.32 7.95
CA GLN A 29 13.65 3.79 8.62
C GLN A 29 14.15 2.53 7.91
N ARG A 30 13.28 1.53 7.71
CA ARG A 30 13.64 0.23 7.10
C ARG A 30 14.18 0.36 5.68
N TYR A 31 13.56 1.21 4.88
CA TYR A 31 13.92 1.46 3.48
C TYR A 31 14.42 2.90 3.36
N PRO A 32 15.63 3.22 3.84
CA PRO A 32 16.18 4.56 3.67
C PRO A 32 16.44 4.81 2.19
N GLN A 33 16.27 6.06 1.75
CA GLN A 33 16.57 6.40 0.36
C GLN A 33 18.06 6.17 0.10
N SER A 34 18.39 5.37 -0.93
CA SER A 34 19.76 5.09 -1.30
C SER A 34 20.17 5.91 -2.53
N ALA A 35 21.47 6.20 -2.68
CA ALA A 35 22.03 6.77 -3.91
C ALA A 35 21.83 5.90 -5.18
N ARG A 36 21.29 4.68 -5.06
CA ARG A 36 20.90 3.84 -6.20
C ARG A 36 19.47 4.13 -6.67
N ASP A 37 18.59 4.58 -5.78
CA ASP A 37 17.21 4.96 -6.11
C ASP A 37 17.16 6.25 -6.94
N SER A 38 18.20 7.08 -6.89
CA SER A 38 18.37 8.30 -7.70
C SER A 38 19.00 8.07 -9.09
N ASN A 39 19.42 6.84 -9.42
CA ASN A 39 20.09 6.49 -10.68
C ASN A 39 19.19 5.72 -11.68
N ALA A 40 17.88 5.60 -11.43
CA ALA A 40 16.95 5.24 -12.50
C ALA A 40 17.06 6.32 -13.59
N GLU A 41 17.25 5.92 -14.87
CA GLU A 41 17.64 6.77 -16.00
C GLU A 41 16.69 7.96 -16.33
N ASN A 42 15.69 8.25 -15.50
CA ASN A 42 14.88 9.45 -15.52
C ASN A 42 15.18 10.32 -14.29
N SER A 43 16.07 11.29 -14.49
CA SER A 43 16.26 12.57 -13.80
C SER A 43 15.13 13.04 -12.86
N SER A 44 14.91 12.40 -11.71
CA SER A 44 14.11 13.00 -10.64
C SER A 44 14.98 14.01 -9.88
N THR A 45 14.54 15.27 -9.84
CA THR A 45 15.23 16.32 -9.06
C THR A 45 14.76 16.41 -7.62
N PHE A 46 13.78 15.59 -7.25
CA PHE A 46 13.25 15.46 -5.91
C PHE A 46 14.35 15.11 -4.91
N LYS A 47 14.63 16.03 -3.99
CA LYS A 47 15.52 15.83 -2.85
C LYS A 47 14.67 15.71 -1.59
N PRO A 48 14.76 14.60 -0.83
CA PRO A 48 14.00 14.42 0.40
C PRO A 48 14.40 15.47 1.45
N GLN A 49 13.47 15.81 2.35
CA GLN A 49 13.73 16.75 3.44
C GLN A 49 14.46 16.12 4.65
N LYS A 50 14.64 14.78 4.71
CA LYS A 50 15.36 14.07 5.79
C LYS A 50 16.56 13.27 5.26
N ALA A 51 17.68 13.35 5.98
CA ALA A 51 19.00 12.84 5.58
C ALA A 51 19.20 11.33 5.80
N GLU A 52 20.10 10.74 5.00
CA GLU A 52 20.54 9.33 5.03
C GLU A 52 20.99 8.88 6.43
N THR A 53 20.54 7.70 6.87
CA THR A 53 21.07 7.05 8.07
C THR A 53 21.64 5.66 7.76
N THR A 54 22.77 5.36 8.39
CA THR A 54 23.57 4.15 8.27
C THR A 54 22.80 2.87 8.66
N PHE A 55 23.24 1.74 8.10
CA PHE A 55 22.73 0.36 8.28
C PHE A 55 22.34 0.06 9.76
N ARG A 56 21.08 0.31 10.12
CA ARG A 56 20.49 0.01 11.43
C ARG A 56 19.74 -1.31 11.36
N ASP A 57 19.72 -2.07 12.45
CA ASP A 57 18.83 -3.23 12.57
C ASP A 57 17.42 -2.74 12.94
N TYR A 58 16.68 -2.27 11.94
CA TYR A 58 15.36 -1.64 12.09
C TYR A 58 14.34 -2.54 12.82
N ARG A 59 14.57 -3.86 12.85
CA ARG A 59 13.71 -4.82 13.56
C ARG A 59 13.84 -4.70 15.09
N ALA A 60 15.04 -4.39 15.59
CA ALA A 60 15.27 -4.24 17.02
C ALA A 60 14.58 -2.97 17.55
N GLU A 61 14.61 -1.89 16.76
CA GLU A 61 14.14 -0.54 17.12
C GLU A 61 12.65 -0.29 16.84
N ALA A 62 11.97 -1.18 16.11
CA ALA A 62 10.56 -1.00 15.79
C ALA A 62 9.66 -0.93 17.04
N ARG A 63 8.70 0.00 17.03
CA ARG A 63 7.71 0.20 18.10
C ARG A 63 6.93 -1.10 18.34
N PRO A 64 6.56 -1.44 19.59
CA PRO A 64 5.78 -2.64 19.88
C PRO A 64 4.47 -2.75 19.10
N SER A 65 3.77 -1.64 18.88
CA SER A 65 2.55 -1.57 18.05
C SER A 65 2.78 -2.00 16.60
N VAL A 66 3.89 -1.56 15.99
CA VAL A 66 4.27 -1.95 14.62
C VAL A 66 4.64 -3.43 14.54
N LYS A 67 5.35 -3.96 15.55
CA LYS A 67 5.64 -5.41 15.63
C LYS A 67 4.36 -6.22 15.77
N GLU A 68 3.44 -5.80 16.62
CA GLU A 68 2.16 -6.48 16.81
C GLU A 68 1.28 -6.41 15.56
N PHE A 69 1.23 -5.26 14.90
CA PHE A 69 0.59 -5.08 13.60
C PHE A 69 1.08 -6.11 12.58
N TYR A 70 2.40 -6.22 12.37
CA TYR A 70 2.95 -7.18 11.42
C TYR A 70 2.81 -8.62 11.88
N ARG A 71 2.83 -8.89 13.19
CA ARG A 71 2.52 -10.21 13.73
C ARG A 71 1.12 -10.63 13.33
N LEU A 72 0.11 -9.75 13.50
CA LEU A 72 -1.27 -10.01 13.12
C LEU A 72 -1.44 -10.15 11.61
N ASN A 73 -0.86 -9.23 10.83
CA ASN A 73 -0.87 -9.27 9.37
C ASN A 73 -0.33 -10.62 8.85
N HIS A 74 0.89 -11.00 9.24
CA HIS A 74 1.51 -12.24 8.77
C HIS A 74 0.82 -13.49 9.31
N THR A 75 0.15 -13.43 10.47
CA THR A 75 -0.61 -14.57 11.02
C THR A 75 -1.88 -14.83 10.21
N TYR A 76 -2.60 -13.78 9.80
CA TYR A 76 -3.97 -13.89 9.30
C TYR A 76 -4.14 -13.68 7.80
N GLN A 77 -3.17 -13.09 7.10
CA GLN A 77 -3.17 -13.01 5.64
C GLN A 77 -2.86 -14.39 5.04
N THR A 78 -3.88 -15.24 4.94
CA THR A 78 -3.82 -16.55 4.30
C THR A 78 -4.35 -16.48 2.87
N PHE A 79 -4.04 -17.49 2.06
CA PHE A 79 -4.59 -17.62 0.71
C PHE A 79 -6.13 -17.58 0.72
N ASP A 80 -6.77 -18.31 1.65
CA ASP A 80 -8.22 -18.35 1.76
C ASP A 80 -8.82 -17.02 2.21
N PHE A 81 -8.16 -16.33 3.17
CA PHE A 81 -8.57 -15.01 3.63
C PHE A 81 -8.57 -13.99 2.48
N VAL A 82 -7.48 -13.92 1.73
CA VAL A 82 -7.36 -13.00 0.58
C VAL A 82 -8.45 -13.27 -0.45
N GLN A 83 -8.69 -14.55 -0.78
CA GLN A 83 -9.73 -14.92 -1.74
C GLN A 83 -11.13 -14.56 -1.23
N GLN A 84 -11.38 -14.67 0.07
CA GLN A 84 -12.62 -14.22 0.69
C GLN A 84 -12.80 -12.71 0.57
N LYS A 85 -11.77 -11.92 0.88
CA LYS A 85 -11.83 -10.46 0.79
C LYS A 85 -12.03 -9.96 -0.64
N LYS A 86 -11.38 -10.61 -1.62
CA LYS A 86 -11.67 -10.35 -3.04
C LYS A 86 -13.14 -10.59 -3.39
N ARG A 87 -13.77 -11.66 -2.92
CA ARG A 87 -15.20 -11.92 -3.14
C ARG A 87 -16.11 -10.90 -2.43
N GLU A 88 -15.68 -10.39 -1.28
CA GLU A 88 -16.44 -9.46 -0.45
C GLU A 88 -16.45 -8.03 -1.01
N TYR A 89 -15.33 -7.57 -1.57
CA TYR A 89 -15.14 -6.16 -1.90
C TYR A 89 -15.10 -5.86 -3.41
N LEU A 90 -14.76 -6.83 -4.27
CA LEU A 90 -14.58 -6.55 -5.71
C LEU A 90 -15.89 -6.46 -6.51
N SER A 91 -17.05 -6.60 -5.85
CA SER A 91 -18.35 -6.18 -6.40
C SER A 91 -18.50 -4.66 -6.47
N LEU A 92 -17.70 -3.92 -5.68
CA LEU A 92 -17.70 -2.46 -5.61
C LEU A 92 -19.07 -1.84 -5.30
N ASP A 93 -19.87 -2.51 -4.45
CA ASP A 93 -21.25 -2.16 -4.14
C ASP A 93 -21.44 -1.55 -2.74
N LYS A 94 -20.35 -1.20 -2.05
CA LYS A 94 -20.39 -0.63 -0.69
C LYS A 94 -20.79 0.83 -0.72
N ARG A 95 -20.36 1.60 -1.73
CA ARG A 95 -20.65 3.04 -1.84
C ARG A 95 -20.56 3.55 -3.28
N LYS A 96 -21.23 4.68 -3.52
CA LYS A 96 -21.09 5.49 -4.74
C LYS A 96 -20.64 6.88 -4.36
N MET A 97 -19.46 7.29 -4.84
CA MET A 97 -18.89 8.61 -4.56
C MET A 97 -17.81 8.97 -5.59
N GLY A 98 -17.54 10.26 -5.75
CA GLY A 98 -16.40 10.74 -6.54
C GLY A 98 -15.06 10.61 -5.80
N ILE A 99 -13.94 10.79 -6.49
CA ILE A 99 -12.59 10.71 -5.88
C ILE A 99 -12.43 11.72 -4.74
N TRP A 100 -12.82 12.98 -4.94
CA TRP A 100 -12.69 13.99 -3.90
C TRP A 100 -13.59 13.70 -2.68
N GLU A 101 -14.79 13.18 -2.91
CA GLU A 101 -15.67 12.72 -1.82
C GLU A 101 -15.07 11.52 -1.08
N ALA A 102 -14.35 10.63 -1.78
CA ALA A 102 -13.62 9.53 -1.17
C ALA A 102 -12.43 10.00 -0.32
N MET A 103 -11.72 11.05 -0.75
CA MET A 103 -10.70 11.71 0.06
C MET A 103 -11.31 12.32 1.34
N GLU A 104 -12.43 13.03 1.22
CA GLU A 104 -13.18 13.59 2.36
C GLU A 104 -13.70 12.48 3.30
N TYR A 105 -14.13 11.33 2.76
CA TYR A 105 -14.52 10.18 3.55
C TYR A 105 -13.33 9.53 4.26
N LEU A 106 -12.22 9.28 3.55
CA LEU A 106 -10.99 8.75 4.16
C LEU A 106 -10.48 9.65 5.28
N ASN A 107 -10.67 10.96 5.17
CA ASN A 107 -10.30 11.91 6.20
C ASN A 107 -11.01 11.68 7.56
N THR A 108 -12.08 10.89 7.61
CA THR A 108 -12.75 10.51 8.86
C THR A 108 -12.09 9.30 9.54
N LEU A 109 -11.05 8.69 8.94
CA LEU A 109 -10.35 7.52 9.48
C LEU A 109 -9.59 7.81 10.79
N VAL A 110 -9.48 9.08 11.16
CA VAL A 110 -8.71 9.56 12.30
C VAL A 110 -9.54 9.73 13.59
N ASP A 111 -10.88 9.67 13.55
CA ASP A 111 -11.67 10.11 14.72
C ASP A 111 -12.31 8.95 15.51
N ASP A 112 -11.70 8.62 16.67
CA ASP A 112 -12.38 8.15 17.90
C ASP A 112 -11.41 7.93 19.10
N SER A 113 -10.08 7.92 18.91
CA SER A 113 -9.12 7.61 20.01
C SER A 113 -7.90 8.51 20.16
N ASP A 114 -7.57 9.38 19.21
CA ASP A 114 -6.35 10.20 19.30
C ASP A 114 -6.57 11.64 18.76
N PRO A 115 -6.62 12.67 19.62
CA PRO A 115 -6.74 14.07 19.21
C PRO A 115 -5.43 14.67 18.66
N ASP A 116 -4.33 13.93 18.62
CA ASP A 116 -2.98 14.44 18.35
C ASP A 116 -2.36 13.99 17.01
N THR A 117 -3.13 13.49 16.03
CA THR A 117 -2.59 13.23 14.68
C THR A 117 -2.16 14.53 14.01
N ASP A 118 -0.90 14.63 13.60
CA ASP A 118 -0.34 15.89 13.08
C ASP A 118 -0.72 16.16 11.61
N LEU A 119 -1.11 15.14 10.81
CA LEU A 119 -1.61 15.34 9.44
C LEU A 119 -2.91 14.58 9.16
N SER A 120 -3.85 15.27 8.51
CA SER A 120 -5.06 14.65 7.99
C SER A 120 -4.76 13.79 6.75
N GLN A 121 -5.60 12.79 6.46
CA GLN A 121 -5.40 11.91 5.30
C GLN A 121 -5.38 12.69 3.98
N ILE A 122 -6.16 13.76 3.86
CA ILE A 122 -6.14 14.64 2.68
C ILE A 122 -4.79 15.35 2.53
N GLU A 123 -4.19 15.81 3.63
CA GLU A 123 -2.89 16.48 3.60
C GLU A 123 -1.79 15.51 3.13
N HIS A 124 -1.79 14.26 3.60
CA HIS A 124 -0.86 13.22 3.13
C HIS A 124 -0.97 12.99 1.62
N LEU A 125 -2.20 12.80 1.10
CA LEU A 125 -2.44 12.61 -0.34
C LEU A 125 -1.96 13.82 -1.17
N LEU A 126 -2.19 15.03 -0.66
CA LEU A 126 -1.75 16.27 -1.32
C LEU A 126 -0.23 16.45 -1.28
N GLN A 127 0.46 16.04 -0.21
CA GLN A 127 1.92 16.11 -0.14
C GLN A 127 2.59 15.26 -1.23
N ALA A 128 2.13 14.01 -1.41
CA ALA A 128 2.63 13.15 -2.48
C ALA A 128 2.35 13.76 -3.86
N ALA A 129 1.12 14.21 -4.09
CA ALA A 129 0.72 14.80 -5.37
C ALA A 129 1.48 16.11 -5.68
N GLU A 130 1.67 16.99 -4.71
CA GLU A 130 2.39 18.25 -4.88
C GLU A 130 3.89 18.02 -5.12
N ALA A 131 4.51 17.06 -4.43
CA ALA A 131 5.92 16.72 -4.69
C ALA A 131 6.13 16.22 -6.13
N ILE A 132 5.22 15.38 -6.63
CA ILE A 132 5.22 14.91 -8.01
C ILE A 132 4.98 16.07 -8.99
N ARG A 133 4.05 16.97 -8.67
CA ARG A 133 3.72 18.14 -9.49
C ARG A 133 4.90 19.12 -9.58
N GLN A 134 5.61 19.32 -8.48
CA GLN A 134 6.80 20.19 -8.41
C GLN A 134 7.98 19.62 -9.19
N ASP A 135 8.13 18.28 -9.26
CA ASP A 135 9.12 17.61 -10.11
C ASP A 135 8.66 17.47 -11.58
N VAL A 136 7.55 18.13 -11.96
CA VAL A 136 7.08 18.31 -13.34
C VAL A 136 6.75 17.00 -14.06
N HIS A 137 6.19 16.02 -13.33
CA HIS A 137 5.70 14.77 -13.92
C HIS A 137 4.39 14.94 -14.69
N PRO A 138 4.01 13.97 -15.55
CA PRO A 138 2.73 13.97 -16.25
C PRO A 138 1.53 14.01 -15.30
N ARG A 139 0.41 14.54 -15.80
CA ARG A 139 -0.85 14.72 -15.04
C ARG A 139 -1.38 13.43 -14.42
N TRP A 140 -1.32 12.31 -15.14
CA TRP A 140 -1.72 11.01 -14.60
C TRP A 140 -0.85 10.58 -13.40
N PHE A 141 0.44 10.93 -13.37
CA PHE A 141 1.35 10.58 -12.27
C PHE A 141 1.01 11.42 -11.03
N ILE A 142 0.78 12.73 -11.23
CA ILE A 142 0.30 13.62 -10.16
C ILE A 142 -1.00 13.07 -9.55
N LEU A 143 -1.94 12.66 -10.40
CA LEU A 143 -3.19 12.04 -9.98
C LEU A 143 -2.95 10.73 -9.22
N THR A 144 -2.03 9.88 -9.67
CA THR A 144 -1.67 8.66 -8.95
C THR A 144 -1.20 8.96 -7.53
N GLY A 145 -0.35 9.96 -7.33
CA GLY A 145 0.05 10.40 -5.99
C GLY A 145 -1.12 10.86 -5.14
N LEU A 146 -2.09 11.57 -5.73
CA LEU A 146 -3.28 12.01 -5.02
C LEU A 146 -4.17 10.85 -4.53
N ILE A 147 -4.23 9.75 -5.27
CA ILE A 147 -5.25 8.70 -5.03
C ILE A 147 -4.71 7.40 -4.45
N HIS A 148 -3.39 7.14 -4.51
CA HIS A 148 -2.79 5.81 -4.26
C HIS A 148 -3.27 5.13 -2.97
N ASP A 149 -3.57 5.92 -1.95
CA ASP A 149 -3.94 5.46 -0.61
C ASP A 149 -5.45 5.42 -0.36
N LEU A 150 -6.29 5.77 -1.34
CA LEU A 150 -7.76 5.81 -1.18
C LEU A 150 -8.37 4.44 -0.89
N GLY A 151 -7.65 3.34 -1.10
CA GLY A 151 -8.10 2.02 -0.66
C GLY A 151 -8.15 1.87 0.87
N LYS A 152 -7.52 2.77 1.64
CA LYS A 152 -7.57 2.80 3.11
C LYS A 152 -8.98 3.00 3.66
N ILE A 153 -9.96 3.39 2.83
CA ILE A 153 -11.38 3.45 3.22
C ILE A 153 -11.93 2.10 3.71
N LEU A 154 -11.30 0.98 3.37
CA LEU A 154 -11.65 -0.33 3.93
C LEU A 154 -11.68 -0.31 5.48
N CYS A 155 -10.80 0.45 6.12
CA CYS A 155 -10.81 0.62 7.58
C CYS A 155 -12.11 1.26 8.09
N LEU A 156 -12.72 2.17 7.32
CA LEU A 156 -14.00 2.82 7.65
C LEU A 156 -15.19 1.86 7.49
N TRP A 157 -14.99 0.73 6.80
CA TRP A 157 -15.97 -0.35 6.69
C TRP A 157 -15.75 -1.48 7.70
N GLY A 158 -14.91 -1.23 8.72
CA GLY A 158 -14.69 -2.13 9.84
C GLY A 158 -13.58 -3.15 9.61
N GLU A 159 -12.84 -3.08 8.50
CA GLU A 159 -11.65 -3.92 8.34
C GLU A 159 -10.58 -3.55 9.37
N PRO A 160 -9.90 -4.54 9.96
CA PRO A 160 -8.78 -4.27 10.85
C PRO A 160 -7.62 -3.70 10.03
N GLN A 161 -6.80 -2.83 10.64
CA GLN A 161 -5.70 -2.16 9.91
C GLN A 161 -4.76 -3.15 9.22
N TRP A 162 -4.46 -4.29 9.85
CA TRP A 162 -3.58 -5.32 9.28
C TRP A 162 -4.14 -5.97 8.01
N ALA A 163 -5.44 -5.83 7.73
CA ALA A 163 -6.09 -6.28 6.49
C ALA A 163 -6.26 -5.16 5.46
N VAL A 164 -5.72 -3.97 5.71
CA VAL A 164 -5.89 -2.79 4.86
C VAL A 164 -4.55 -2.16 4.48
N VAL A 165 -3.71 -1.85 5.46
CA VAL A 165 -2.39 -1.22 5.27
C VAL A 165 -1.26 -2.25 5.44
N GLY A 166 -0.01 -1.84 5.26
CA GLY A 166 1.17 -2.68 5.47
C GLY A 166 1.87 -3.12 4.19
N ASP A 167 3.15 -3.48 4.30
CA ASP A 167 3.90 -4.11 3.21
C ASP A 167 3.15 -5.36 2.72
N THR A 168 3.01 -5.49 1.39
CA THR A 168 2.31 -6.62 0.78
C THR A 168 3.25 -7.75 0.38
N PHE A 169 2.71 -8.96 0.29
CA PHE A 169 3.45 -10.15 -0.14
C PHE A 169 2.51 -11.17 -0.82
N PRO A 170 3.01 -12.02 -1.74
CA PRO A 170 2.23 -13.10 -2.32
C PRO A 170 1.80 -14.13 -1.26
N VAL A 171 0.51 -14.49 -1.26
CA VAL A 171 -0.03 -15.62 -0.50
C VAL A 171 -0.11 -16.87 -1.39
N GLY A 172 -0.15 -18.06 -0.80
CA GLY A 172 -0.25 -19.32 -1.57
C GLY A 172 1.06 -19.80 -2.21
N CYS A 173 2.19 -19.16 -1.92
CA CYS A 173 3.55 -19.61 -2.24
C CYS A 173 4.51 -19.30 -1.08
N ALA A 174 5.78 -19.71 -1.21
CA ALA A 174 6.73 -19.58 -0.12
C ALA A 174 7.00 -18.10 0.17
N TYR A 175 6.94 -17.73 1.46
CA TYR A 175 7.26 -16.37 1.89
C TYR A 175 8.76 -16.11 1.78
N SER A 176 9.12 -14.93 1.28
CA SER A 176 10.51 -14.48 1.20
C SER A 176 11.00 -13.93 2.53
N GLU A 177 12.23 -14.25 2.93
CA GLU A 177 12.95 -13.62 4.06
C GLU A 177 13.17 -12.10 3.90
N LYS A 178 12.87 -11.55 2.71
CA LYS A 178 12.93 -10.11 2.43
C LYS A 178 11.66 -9.36 2.84
N VAL A 179 10.55 -10.07 3.05
CA VAL A 179 9.37 -9.49 3.67
C VAL A 179 9.74 -9.01 5.07
N VAL A 180 9.15 -7.91 5.53
CA VAL A 180 9.35 -7.42 6.90
C VAL A 180 8.94 -8.49 7.92
N PHE A 181 9.63 -8.59 9.05
CA PHE A 181 9.38 -9.58 10.12
C PHE A 181 8.93 -10.98 9.63
N PRO A 182 9.73 -11.64 8.76
CA PRO A 182 9.33 -12.91 8.14
C PRO A 182 9.19 -14.03 9.18
N GLU A 183 9.81 -13.91 10.35
CA GLU A 183 9.66 -14.84 11.47
C GLU A 183 8.20 -15.03 11.93
N PHE A 184 7.34 -14.02 11.74
CA PHE A 184 5.93 -14.13 12.12
C PHE A 184 5.11 -15.05 11.20
N PHE A 185 5.60 -15.38 10.00
CA PHE A 185 4.95 -16.37 9.14
C PHE A 185 4.92 -17.77 9.76
N ALA A 186 5.75 -18.06 10.77
CA ALA A 186 5.65 -19.29 11.54
C ALA A 186 4.30 -19.46 12.27
N LEU A 187 3.59 -18.36 12.52
CA LEU A 187 2.24 -18.35 13.12
C LEU A 187 1.12 -18.51 12.08
N ASN A 188 1.42 -18.32 10.80
CA ASN A 188 0.43 -18.42 9.73
C ASN A 188 0.07 -19.90 9.48
N PRO A 189 -1.22 -20.28 9.46
CA PRO A 189 -1.62 -21.66 9.16
C PRO A 189 -1.16 -22.14 7.77
N ASP A 190 -1.00 -21.25 6.79
CA ASP A 190 -0.48 -21.59 5.46
C ASP A 190 0.96 -22.12 5.50
N ALA A 191 1.74 -21.81 6.54
CA ALA A 191 3.07 -22.38 6.76
C ALA A 191 3.04 -23.92 6.89
N GLN A 192 1.91 -24.49 7.29
CA GLN A 192 1.72 -25.94 7.38
C GLN A 192 1.25 -26.57 6.06
N THR A 193 0.85 -25.76 5.08
CA THR A 193 0.38 -26.24 3.78
C THR A 193 1.57 -26.48 2.85
N LYS A 194 2.01 -27.75 2.73
CA LYS A 194 3.18 -28.16 1.93
C LYS A 194 3.23 -27.57 0.52
N LYS A 195 2.09 -27.45 -0.16
CA LYS A 195 2.01 -26.87 -1.51
C LYS A 195 2.49 -25.42 -1.53
N TYR A 196 2.10 -24.63 -0.53
CA TYR A 196 2.44 -23.21 -0.41
C TYR A 196 3.90 -23.01 0.01
N GLN A 197 4.61 -24.04 0.47
CA GLN A 197 6.02 -23.91 0.89
C GLN A 197 7.02 -24.03 -0.27
N THR A 198 6.55 -23.96 -1.53
CA THR A 198 7.40 -23.99 -2.72
C THR A 198 7.51 -22.60 -3.36
N PRO A 199 8.57 -22.31 -4.14
CA PRO A 199 8.80 -20.97 -4.70
C PRO A 199 7.63 -20.38 -5.49
N CYS A 200 6.86 -21.23 -6.19
CA CYS A 200 5.67 -20.79 -6.94
C CYS A 200 4.36 -21.24 -6.29
N GLY A 201 4.37 -22.20 -5.38
CA GLY A 201 3.18 -22.56 -4.62
C GLY A 201 2.01 -23.05 -5.48
N VAL A 202 0.93 -22.28 -5.49
CA VAL A 202 -0.24 -22.51 -6.37
C VAL A 202 -0.08 -21.95 -7.78
N TYR A 203 0.93 -21.12 -8.02
CA TYR A 203 1.15 -20.39 -9.26
C TYR A 203 2.07 -21.13 -10.23
N GLU A 204 1.95 -20.79 -11.51
CA GLU A 204 2.94 -21.16 -12.52
C GLU A 204 4.12 -20.18 -12.49
N ALA A 205 5.32 -20.65 -12.85
CA ALA A 205 6.50 -19.79 -12.92
C ALA A 205 6.34 -18.77 -14.05
N GLY A 206 6.61 -17.50 -13.76
CA GLY A 206 6.45 -16.39 -14.71
C GLY A 206 5.02 -16.17 -15.17
N CYS A 207 4.03 -16.48 -14.33
CA CYS A 207 2.62 -16.30 -14.68
C CYS A 207 2.17 -14.82 -14.74
N GLY A 208 3.01 -13.89 -14.30
CA GLY A 208 2.67 -12.48 -14.20
C GLY A 208 1.93 -12.17 -12.89
N LEU A 209 2.26 -11.04 -12.27
CA LEU A 209 1.68 -10.64 -10.98
C LEU A 209 0.17 -10.38 -11.06
N ASP A 210 -0.38 -10.15 -12.25
CA ASP A 210 -1.83 -10.10 -12.46
C ASP A 210 -2.54 -11.40 -12.07
N ASN A 211 -1.83 -12.54 -12.12
CA ASN A 211 -2.33 -13.87 -11.76
C ASN A 211 -1.94 -14.28 -10.32
N VAL A 212 -1.26 -13.41 -9.57
CA VAL A 212 -0.80 -13.68 -8.21
C VAL A 212 -1.72 -13.01 -7.20
N HIS A 213 -2.11 -13.75 -6.15
CA HIS A 213 -2.79 -13.16 -5.01
C HIS A 213 -1.75 -12.61 -4.03
N LEU A 214 -1.67 -11.29 -3.92
CA LEU A 214 -0.99 -10.62 -2.82
C LEU A 214 -1.90 -10.58 -1.59
N SER A 215 -1.31 -10.42 -0.40
CA SER A 215 -2.00 -10.07 0.84
C SER A 215 -3.00 -8.95 0.59
N TRP A 216 -4.22 -9.10 1.11
CA TRP A 216 -5.32 -8.18 0.85
C TRP A 216 -5.08 -6.83 1.53
N GLY A 217 -5.39 -5.74 0.83
CA GLY A 217 -5.23 -4.39 1.34
C GLY A 217 -5.67 -3.31 0.35
N HIS A 218 -5.31 -2.07 0.66
CA HIS A 218 -5.67 -0.87 -0.08
C HIS A 218 -5.18 -0.87 -1.54
N ASP A 219 -3.98 -1.41 -1.82
CA ASP A 219 -3.42 -1.51 -3.18
C ASP A 219 -4.36 -2.24 -4.16
N GLU A 220 -4.67 -3.51 -3.87
CA GLU A 220 -5.49 -4.36 -4.74
C GLU A 220 -6.92 -3.83 -4.85
N TYR A 221 -7.48 -3.39 -3.73
CA TYR A 221 -8.83 -2.85 -3.71
C TYR A 221 -8.93 -1.58 -4.57
N LEU A 222 -8.04 -0.61 -4.38
CA LEU A 222 -8.06 0.62 -5.16
C LEU A 222 -7.79 0.35 -6.64
N TYR A 223 -6.83 -0.53 -6.96
CA TYR A 223 -6.59 -0.95 -8.35
C TYR A 223 -7.91 -1.37 -9.03
N HIS A 224 -8.72 -2.20 -8.36
CA HIS A 224 -10.00 -2.64 -8.90
C HIS A 224 -11.03 -1.52 -9.06
N VAL A 225 -11.01 -0.49 -8.21
CA VAL A 225 -11.86 0.71 -8.35
C VAL A 225 -11.49 1.53 -9.59
N VAL A 226 -10.19 1.64 -9.92
CA VAL A 226 -9.69 2.62 -10.90
C VAL A 226 -9.13 2.04 -12.21
N LYS A 227 -9.00 0.71 -12.33
CA LYS A 227 -8.34 0.02 -13.47
C LYS A 227 -8.86 0.34 -14.86
N ASP A 228 -10.11 0.77 -14.97
CA ASP A 228 -10.72 1.08 -16.28
C ASP A 228 -10.45 2.54 -16.73
N TYR A 229 -9.76 3.36 -15.93
CA TYR A 229 -9.63 4.81 -16.14
C TYR A 229 -8.19 5.32 -16.27
N LEU A 230 -7.19 4.54 -15.84
CA LEU A 230 -5.80 5.00 -15.74
C LEU A 230 -4.85 4.23 -16.67
N PRO A 231 -3.72 4.83 -17.08
CA PRO A 231 -2.69 4.12 -17.85
C PRO A 231 -2.04 3.00 -17.02
N THR A 232 -1.47 2.01 -17.71
CA THR A 232 -0.87 0.82 -17.09
C THR A 232 0.18 1.16 -16.02
N GLU A 233 1.02 2.18 -16.25
CA GLU A 233 2.05 2.60 -15.30
C GLU A 233 1.44 3.08 -13.98
N ALA A 234 0.39 3.90 -14.04
CA ALA A 234 -0.35 4.36 -12.87
C ALA A 234 -1.00 3.19 -12.11
N LEU A 235 -1.53 2.21 -12.83
CA LEU A 235 -2.15 1.03 -12.23
C LEU A 235 -1.13 0.14 -11.53
N TYR A 236 0.07 -0.03 -12.10
CA TYR A 236 1.16 -0.75 -11.44
C TYR A 236 1.65 -0.02 -10.20
N MET A 237 1.78 1.31 -10.25
CA MET A 237 2.11 2.12 -9.07
C MET A 237 1.07 1.87 -7.97
N ILE A 238 -0.22 2.00 -8.27
CA ILE A 238 -1.29 1.79 -7.27
C ILE A 238 -1.28 0.36 -6.72
N ARG A 239 -1.23 -0.64 -7.59
CA ARG A 239 -1.41 -2.04 -7.21
C ARG A 239 -0.21 -2.65 -6.46
N TYR A 240 0.97 -2.07 -6.60
CA TYR A 240 2.21 -2.67 -6.09
C TYR A 240 3.11 -1.70 -5.30
N HIS A 241 2.66 -0.49 -4.95
CA HIS A 241 3.46 0.46 -4.16
C HIS A 241 3.75 -0.02 -2.74
N SER A 242 2.91 -0.90 -2.18
CA SER A 242 3.19 -1.54 -0.89
C SER A 242 4.03 -2.82 -1.03
N PHE A 243 4.40 -3.25 -2.25
CA PHE A 243 5.09 -4.53 -2.48
C PHE A 243 6.62 -4.39 -2.32
N TYR A 244 7.06 -3.90 -1.17
CA TYR A 244 8.46 -3.55 -0.89
C TYR A 244 9.44 -4.70 -1.09
N ALA A 245 9.05 -5.93 -0.71
CA ALA A 245 9.87 -7.11 -0.92
C ALA A 245 10.22 -7.32 -2.42
N ALA A 246 9.37 -6.86 -3.33
CA ALA A 246 9.64 -6.88 -4.76
C ALA A 246 10.34 -5.60 -5.23
N HIS A 247 9.74 -4.41 -5.10
CA HIS A 247 10.28 -3.21 -5.77
C HIS A 247 11.52 -2.61 -5.09
N LYS A 248 11.74 -2.85 -3.79
CA LYS A 248 12.98 -2.49 -3.09
C LYS A 248 13.97 -3.63 -3.00
N GLU A 249 13.50 -4.82 -2.63
CA GLU A 249 14.40 -5.93 -2.30
C GLU A 249 14.62 -6.93 -3.45
N GLY A 250 13.84 -6.87 -4.54
CA GLY A 250 13.99 -7.75 -5.70
C GLY A 250 13.64 -9.22 -5.44
N ALA A 251 12.70 -9.50 -4.53
CA ALA A 251 12.13 -10.83 -4.32
C ALA A 251 11.04 -11.15 -5.37
N TYR A 252 10.61 -12.41 -5.38
CA TYR A 252 9.46 -12.92 -6.15
C TYR A 252 9.59 -12.84 -7.69
N THR A 253 10.81 -12.69 -8.22
CA THR A 253 11.06 -12.67 -9.67
C THR A 253 10.60 -13.94 -10.39
N GLN A 254 10.51 -15.08 -9.69
CA GLN A 254 9.98 -16.33 -10.26
C GLN A 254 8.48 -16.28 -10.60
N LEU A 255 7.73 -15.29 -10.09
CA LEU A 255 6.31 -15.09 -10.37
C LEU A 255 6.08 -14.03 -11.46
N MET A 256 7.04 -13.14 -11.67
CA MET A 256 6.93 -11.99 -12.57
C MET A 256 7.10 -12.38 -14.03
N ASP A 257 6.32 -11.76 -14.92
CA ASP A 257 6.53 -11.81 -16.36
C ASP A 257 7.39 -10.63 -16.87
N ASP A 258 7.52 -10.50 -18.20
CA ASP A 258 8.30 -9.42 -18.82
C ASP A 258 7.66 -8.03 -18.59
N GLN A 259 6.33 -7.97 -18.52
CA GLN A 259 5.61 -6.71 -18.30
C GLN A 259 5.84 -6.23 -16.86
N ASP A 260 5.77 -7.13 -15.88
CA ASP A 260 6.05 -6.80 -14.48
C ASP A 260 7.47 -6.25 -14.31
N GLN A 261 8.46 -6.91 -14.90
CA GLN A 261 9.86 -6.47 -14.81
C GLN A 261 10.05 -5.04 -15.35
N GLN A 262 9.35 -4.69 -16.43
CA GLN A 262 9.35 -3.35 -17.00
C GLN A 262 8.58 -2.35 -16.12
N MET A 263 7.35 -2.69 -15.73
CA MET A 263 6.46 -1.77 -15.01
C MET A 263 6.90 -1.49 -13.57
N PHE A 264 7.69 -2.36 -12.96
CA PHE A 264 8.32 -2.07 -11.67
C PHE A 264 9.27 -0.86 -11.73
N ALA A 265 9.68 -0.39 -12.91
CA ALA A 265 10.35 0.91 -13.05
C ALA A 265 9.43 2.07 -12.62
N ALA A 266 8.15 2.06 -12.98
CA ALA A 266 7.17 3.06 -12.57
C ALA A 266 6.92 3.00 -11.06
N VAL A 267 6.79 1.80 -10.48
CA VAL A 267 6.63 1.60 -9.03
C VAL A 267 7.82 2.19 -8.26
N ARG A 268 9.05 1.89 -8.72
CA ARG A 268 10.27 2.46 -8.12
C ARG A 268 10.38 3.97 -8.29
N GLN A 269 9.88 4.53 -9.41
CA GLN A 269 9.85 5.98 -9.63
C GLN A 269 8.83 6.66 -8.70
N PHE A 270 7.72 5.99 -8.39
CA PHE A 270 6.67 6.50 -7.50
C PHE A 270 7.08 6.49 -6.03
N ASN A 271 7.71 5.40 -5.59
CA ASN A 271 7.97 5.12 -4.18
C ASN A 271 8.65 6.26 -3.38
N PRO A 272 9.61 7.05 -3.93
CA PRO A 272 10.16 8.19 -3.19
C PRO A 272 9.16 9.28 -2.85
N TYR A 273 8.13 9.48 -3.69
CA TYR A 273 7.09 10.47 -3.43
C TYR A 273 6.16 10.01 -2.33
N ASP A 274 5.65 8.77 -2.41
CA ASP A 274 4.85 8.16 -1.34
C ASP A 274 5.59 8.20 0.01
N LEU A 275 6.85 7.72 0.02
CA LEU A 275 7.55 7.50 1.28
C LEU A 275 8.19 8.76 1.86
N TYR A 276 8.70 9.69 1.04
CA TYR A 276 9.56 10.80 1.51
C TYR A 276 9.05 12.21 1.20
N SER A 277 7.86 12.40 0.61
CA SER A 277 7.27 13.74 0.42
C SER A 277 6.72 14.36 1.71
N LYS A 278 6.77 13.63 2.82
CA LYS A 278 6.21 14.03 4.11
C LYS A 278 7.00 15.21 4.69
N SER A 279 6.32 16.34 4.83
CA SER A 279 6.89 17.59 5.34
C SER A 279 6.10 18.14 6.51
N GLU A 280 6.76 18.94 7.36
CA GLU A 280 6.08 19.74 8.39
C GLU A 280 5.20 20.84 7.77
N GLU A 281 5.53 21.27 6.54
CA GLU A 281 4.70 22.21 5.79
C GLU A 281 3.41 21.52 5.32
N ARG A 282 2.27 22.00 5.83
CA ARG A 282 0.94 21.46 5.51
C ARG A 282 0.42 22.08 4.21
N PRO A 283 -0.11 21.28 3.27
CA PRO A 283 -0.67 21.82 2.03
C PRO A 283 -1.95 22.62 2.28
N ASP A 284 -2.12 23.75 1.61
CA ASP A 284 -3.37 24.52 1.63
C ASP A 284 -4.45 23.80 0.82
N VAL A 285 -5.20 22.93 1.50
CA VAL A 285 -6.27 22.11 0.91
C VAL A 285 -7.28 22.96 0.14
N VAL A 286 -7.65 24.14 0.67
CA VAL A 286 -8.67 25.00 0.05
C VAL A 286 -8.15 25.62 -1.24
N ALA A 287 -6.91 26.10 -1.23
CA ALA A 287 -6.28 26.66 -2.43
C ALA A 287 -5.99 25.60 -3.50
N LEU A 288 -5.65 24.38 -3.09
CA LEU A 288 -5.30 23.29 -4.02
C LEU A 288 -6.54 22.56 -4.59
N LYS A 289 -7.66 22.55 -3.87
CA LYS A 289 -8.89 21.82 -4.26
C LYS A 289 -9.32 22.09 -5.70
N PRO A 290 -9.41 23.34 -6.22
CA PRO A 290 -9.83 23.58 -7.60
C PRO A 290 -8.94 22.89 -8.66
N PHE A 291 -7.62 22.91 -8.47
CA PHE A 291 -6.68 22.25 -9.39
C PHE A 291 -6.88 20.74 -9.40
N TYR A 292 -6.99 20.12 -8.23
CA TYR A 292 -7.14 18.67 -8.12
C TYR A 292 -8.53 18.18 -8.53
N GLN A 293 -9.58 18.96 -8.32
CA GLN A 293 -10.90 18.63 -8.86
C GLN A 293 -10.94 18.66 -10.40
N GLU A 294 -10.25 19.62 -11.02
CA GLU A 294 -10.06 19.63 -12.48
C GLU A 294 -9.27 18.40 -12.94
N LEU A 295 -8.16 18.08 -12.26
CA LEU A 295 -7.34 16.91 -12.58
C LEU A 295 -8.13 15.60 -12.45
N ILE A 296 -8.92 15.44 -11.39
CA ILE A 296 -9.79 14.27 -11.20
C ILE A 296 -10.78 14.15 -12.36
N ALA A 297 -11.42 15.24 -12.76
CA ALA A 297 -12.44 15.26 -13.81
C ALA A 297 -11.90 14.93 -15.21
N GLU A 298 -10.58 15.03 -15.42
CA GLU A 298 -9.92 14.61 -16.66
C GLU A 298 -9.88 13.09 -16.84
N TYR A 299 -9.81 12.32 -15.74
CA TYR A 299 -9.62 10.86 -15.77
C TYR A 299 -10.85 10.07 -15.32
N PHE A 300 -11.62 10.62 -14.38
CA PHE A 300 -12.71 9.88 -13.74
C PHE A 300 -14.09 10.48 -14.04
N PRO A 301 -15.14 9.64 -14.12
CA PRO A 301 -16.50 10.12 -14.06
C PRO A 301 -16.78 10.79 -12.70
N PRO A 302 -17.82 11.63 -12.58
CA PRO A 302 -18.16 12.28 -11.32
C PRO A 302 -18.44 11.33 -10.15
N VAL A 303 -18.85 10.08 -10.45
CA VAL A 303 -19.18 9.06 -9.47
C VAL A 303 -18.58 7.73 -9.88
N LEU A 304 -17.89 7.08 -8.94
CA LEU A 304 -17.35 5.72 -9.05
C LEU A 304 -18.12 4.76 -8.14
N GLN A 305 -17.92 3.47 -8.40
CA GLN A 305 -18.39 2.37 -7.55
C GLN A 305 -17.22 1.94 -6.66
N TRP A 306 -17.46 1.89 -5.34
CA TRP A 306 -16.51 1.55 -4.29
C TRP A 306 -17.08 0.37 -3.50
#